data_AF-A0A6L0XNU3-F1
#
_entry.id   AF-A0A6L0XNU3-F1
#
_cell.length_a   1.000
_cell.length_b   1.000
_cell.length_c   1.000
_cell.angle_alpha   90.00
_cell.angle_beta   90.00
_cell.angle_gamma   90.00
#
_symmetry.space_group_name_H-M   'P 1'
#
loop_
_entity.id
_entity.type
_entity.pdbx_description
1 polymer ?
#
loop_
_entity_poly.entity_id
_entity_poly.type
_entity_poly.pdbx_seq_one_letter_code
_entity_poly.pdbx_strand_id
1 'polypeptide(L)'
;MSDHWAPYERAWAQDPHHLHRSVCLSALIAEADRAVAAALVNLSREYDATILCGSHHTPAEQHVTSAEDEGEYHQRCVDSPDSNASLDWRQLYCSLCLIQAPMVRCSRPAFRQVCRAWGARVSYTHMLIAESFVKSPHARHAEFARYEGEDRLVVQLAAKSGPAAAQAAVLLRPYCDGIDLNCGCPQRWAMKEGIGSALLDQPERVADMVRSIRNAMPDGSTASTIVGNGCEYGSCTSTVPPFLPCVVKMRIKDDLRRSVDFARQCEAAGVSWLTVHGRTPTCHPSAAVQFEAVKLIRENLSVPVVLNGGVTDVSTAMEAALRTGCGGLMSANGLLDNPAMFYCGASRAAAEAEMSFATSRRGRPPRTCDPASSPAETAAPGVFSEVFSPVQPVSFLWAPDRSNAGAGLLRYTVPDMWQAAVTPREVISDFMRAAIRTDLMVPTTVQQVLRMARLYVSPAERSHLALLRSNLSVLNALQEIGVYVESGRIACE
;
A
#
# COMPACT_ATOMS: atom_id res chain seq x y z
N MET A 1 2.03 46.06 -2.69
CA MET A 1 2.77 44.97 -2.02
C MET A 1 3.88 44.56 -2.98
N SER A 2 5.13 44.49 -2.52
CA SER A 2 6.28 44.13 -3.36
C SER A 2 6.23 42.66 -3.76
N ASP A 3 6.58 42.37 -5.02
CA ASP A 3 6.55 41.02 -5.58
C ASP A 3 7.77 40.20 -5.10
N HIS A 4 7.63 39.69 -3.87
CA HIS A 4 8.58 38.77 -3.26
C HIS A 4 8.45 37.34 -3.78
N TRP A 5 7.67 37.09 -4.85
CA TRP A 5 7.33 35.76 -5.32
C TRP A 5 7.98 35.42 -6.66
N ALA A 6 8.05 36.38 -7.59
CA ALA A 6 8.66 36.20 -8.91
C ALA A 6 10.09 35.61 -8.96
N PRO A 7 11.00 35.79 -7.97
CA PRO A 7 12.29 35.08 -7.97
C PRO A 7 12.16 33.58 -7.69
N TYR A 8 11.21 33.19 -6.84
CA TYR A 8 11.01 31.79 -6.43
C TYR A 8 10.27 30.99 -7.48
N GLU A 9 9.30 31.60 -8.18
CA GLU A 9 8.68 30.97 -9.34
C GLU A 9 9.71 30.74 -10.46
N ARG A 10 10.63 31.68 -10.71
CA ARG A 10 11.69 31.46 -11.70
C ARG A 10 12.63 30.31 -11.33
N ALA A 11 13.03 30.17 -10.07
CA ALA A 11 13.89 29.06 -9.63
C ALA A 11 13.21 27.67 -9.68
N TRP A 12 11.89 27.61 -9.86
CA TRP A 12 11.10 26.36 -9.87
C TRP A 12 10.39 26.11 -11.22
N ALA A 13 10.13 27.15 -12.01
CA ALA A 13 9.71 27.05 -13.41
C ALA A 13 10.90 26.98 -14.40
N GLN A 14 12.14 27.08 -13.89
CA GLN A 14 13.35 26.66 -14.60
C GLN A 14 13.65 25.16 -14.43
N ASP A 15 12.83 24.41 -13.68
CA ASP A 15 12.79 22.95 -13.73
C ASP A 15 12.05 22.51 -15.00
N PRO A 16 12.71 21.85 -15.98
CA PRO A 16 12.05 21.39 -17.20
C PRO A 16 11.10 20.20 -16.96
N HIS A 17 11.10 19.58 -15.78
CA HIS A 17 10.32 18.38 -15.46
C HIS A 17 8.85 18.67 -15.11
N HIS A 18 8.18 19.51 -15.92
CA HIS A 18 6.73 19.66 -15.93
C HIS A 18 6.05 18.30 -16.13
N LEU A 19 5.18 17.91 -15.19
CA LEU A 19 4.50 16.61 -15.22
C LEU A 19 3.46 16.50 -16.35
N HIS A 20 3.78 15.72 -17.39
CA HIS A 20 2.79 15.10 -18.25
C HIS A 20 1.99 14.04 -17.46
N ARG A 21 0.94 14.46 -16.75
CA ARG A 21 0.05 13.56 -15.99
C ARG A 21 -0.77 12.66 -16.93
N SER A 22 -0.19 11.55 -17.34
CA SER A 22 -0.76 10.58 -18.28
C SER A 22 -1.69 9.54 -17.64
N VAL A 23 -1.74 9.45 -16.30
CA VAL A 23 -2.53 8.45 -15.58
C VAL A 23 -3.39 9.08 -14.48
N CYS A 24 -4.70 8.79 -14.51
CA CYS A 24 -5.61 9.12 -13.43
C CYS A 24 -5.46 8.11 -12.27
N LEU A 25 -4.99 8.57 -11.11
CA LEU A 25 -4.66 7.68 -9.98
C LEU A 25 -5.89 6.96 -9.38
N SER A 26 -7.06 7.62 -9.31
CA SER A 26 -8.29 6.97 -8.84
C SER A 26 -8.78 5.89 -9.80
N ALA A 27 -8.60 6.07 -11.12
CA ALA A 27 -8.94 5.05 -12.11
C ALA A 27 -8.03 3.81 -12.00
N LEU A 28 -6.75 3.99 -11.65
CA LEU A 28 -5.82 2.89 -11.40
C LEU A 28 -6.20 2.06 -10.15
N ILE A 29 -6.75 2.70 -9.12
CA ILE A 29 -7.29 1.99 -7.94
C ILE A 29 -8.60 1.27 -8.32
N ALA A 30 -9.51 1.94 -9.02
CA ALA A 30 -10.79 1.36 -9.43
C ALA A 30 -10.65 0.18 -10.42
N GLU A 31 -9.58 0.14 -11.23
CA GLU A 31 -9.25 -1.03 -12.05
C GLU A 31 -8.77 -2.21 -11.19
N ALA A 32 -7.96 -1.95 -10.17
CA ALA A 32 -7.57 -2.98 -9.20
C ALA A 32 -8.78 -3.50 -8.40
N ASP A 33 -9.71 -2.62 -8.01
CA ASP A 33 -10.97 -3.00 -7.34
C ASP A 33 -11.84 -3.90 -8.25
N ARG A 34 -11.88 -3.65 -9.56
CA ARG A 34 -12.53 -4.53 -10.56
C ARG A 34 -11.86 -5.90 -10.63
N ALA A 35 -10.53 -5.96 -10.66
CA ALA A 35 -9.80 -7.23 -10.69
C ALA A 35 -10.06 -8.09 -9.44
N VAL A 36 -10.09 -7.47 -8.25
CA VAL A 36 -10.44 -8.17 -6.99
C VAL A 36 -11.90 -8.61 -6.99
N ALA A 37 -12.83 -7.78 -7.47
CA ALA A 37 -14.25 -8.15 -7.57
C ALA A 37 -14.47 -9.35 -8.52
N ALA A 38 -13.82 -9.38 -9.69
CA ALA A 38 -13.88 -10.49 -10.63
C ALA A 38 -13.33 -11.79 -10.01
N ALA A 39 -12.21 -11.71 -9.30
CA ALA A 39 -11.64 -12.86 -8.59
C ALA A 39 -12.56 -13.41 -7.50
N LEU A 40 -13.22 -12.54 -6.72
CA LEU A 40 -14.19 -12.95 -5.70
C LEU A 40 -15.43 -13.63 -6.32
N VAL A 41 -15.90 -13.17 -7.48
CA VAL A 41 -16.98 -13.82 -8.24
C VAL A 41 -16.56 -15.21 -8.72
N ASN A 42 -15.33 -15.37 -9.22
CA ASN A 42 -14.82 -16.69 -9.65
C ASN A 42 -14.70 -17.65 -8.46
N LEU A 43 -14.11 -17.21 -7.33
CA LEU A 43 -14.01 -18.02 -6.11
C LEU A 43 -15.39 -18.44 -5.56
N SER A 44 -16.42 -17.59 -5.66
CA SER A 44 -17.80 -17.98 -5.32
C SER A 44 -18.29 -19.10 -6.21
N ARG A 45 -18.12 -18.99 -7.54
CA ARG A 45 -18.54 -20.00 -8.51
C ARG A 45 -17.82 -21.33 -8.32
N GLU A 46 -16.51 -21.30 -8.03
CA GLU A 46 -15.74 -22.50 -7.67
C GLU A 46 -16.32 -23.20 -6.43
N TYR A 47 -16.68 -22.43 -5.40
CA TYR A 47 -17.28 -22.94 -4.16
C TYR A 47 -18.70 -23.51 -4.38
N ASP A 48 -19.55 -22.78 -5.09
CA ASP A 48 -20.93 -23.19 -5.40
C ASP A 48 -20.93 -24.47 -6.26
N ALA A 49 -20.08 -24.53 -7.29
CA ALA A 49 -19.89 -25.73 -8.11
C ALA A 49 -19.35 -26.93 -7.29
N THR A 50 -18.46 -26.69 -6.33
CA THR A 50 -17.94 -27.74 -5.43
C THR A 50 -19.05 -28.31 -4.53
N ILE A 51 -19.97 -27.49 -4.03
CA ILE A 51 -21.13 -27.97 -3.25
C ILE A 51 -22.12 -28.75 -4.13
N LEU A 52 -22.40 -28.25 -5.34
CA LEU A 52 -23.33 -28.90 -6.28
C LEU A 52 -22.80 -30.25 -6.79
N CYS A 53 -21.50 -30.37 -7.06
CA CYS A 53 -20.88 -31.64 -7.44
C CYS A 53 -20.67 -32.58 -6.23
N GLY A 54 -20.38 -32.03 -5.04
CA GLY A 54 -20.10 -32.81 -3.83
C GLY A 54 -21.32 -33.43 -3.13
N SER A 55 -22.54 -33.05 -3.52
CA SER A 55 -23.78 -33.50 -2.86
C SER A 55 -24.38 -34.81 -3.41
N HIS A 56 -23.75 -35.44 -4.41
CA HIS A 56 -24.21 -36.69 -5.03
C HIS A 56 -23.61 -37.98 -4.43
N HIS A 57 -23.03 -37.94 -3.23
CA HIS A 57 -22.51 -39.12 -2.52
C HIS A 57 -23.08 -39.29 -1.10
N THR A 58 -24.39 -39.50 -1.01
CA THR A 58 -24.97 -40.29 0.08
C THR A 58 -24.84 -41.78 -0.24
N PRO A 59 -24.35 -42.63 0.70
CA PRO A 59 -24.34 -44.08 0.50
C PRO A 59 -25.77 -44.62 0.71
N ALA A 60 -26.55 -44.67 -0.37
CA ALA A 60 -27.86 -45.32 -0.35
C ALA A 60 -27.74 -46.83 -0.07
N GLU A 61 -28.67 -47.37 0.71
CA GLU A 61 -28.67 -48.77 1.12
C GLU A 61 -28.91 -49.73 -0.06
N GLN A 62 -28.32 -50.92 -0.01
CA GLN A 62 -28.41 -51.89 -1.08
C GLN A 62 -29.78 -52.57 -1.13
N HIS A 63 -30.67 -52.09 -2.01
CA HIS A 63 -31.81 -52.88 -2.49
C HIS A 63 -31.91 -52.84 -4.02
N VAL A 64 -31.72 -54.01 -4.63
CA VAL A 64 -31.83 -54.25 -6.08
C VAL A 64 -33.26 -54.68 -6.42
N THR A 65 -33.94 -53.98 -7.34
CA THR A 65 -34.88 -54.60 -8.29
C THR A 65 -35.22 -53.67 -9.47
N SER A 66 -35.37 -54.25 -10.66
CA SER A 66 -36.14 -53.78 -11.84
C SER A 66 -36.13 -52.27 -12.19
N ALA A 67 -35.19 -51.90 -13.07
CA ALA A 67 -35.40 -51.49 -14.47
C ALA A 67 -36.65 -50.68 -14.92
N GLU A 68 -36.39 -49.87 -15.97
CA GLU A 68 -37.30 -49.09 -16.84
C GLU A 68 -37.68 -47.68 -16.36
N ASP A 69 -37.79 -46.75 -17.33
CA ASP A 69 -37.99 -45.28 -17.25
C ASP A 69 -37.08 -44.42 -16.33
N GLU A 70 -36.02 -43.84 -16.92
CA GLU A 70 -35.40 -42.54 -16.56
C GLU A 70 -34.57 -42.03 -17.76
N GLY A 71 -35.26 -41.80 -18.89
CA GLY A 71 -34.66 -41.64 -20.22
C GLY A 71 -34.26 -40.22 -20.65
N GLU A 72 -34.42 -39.18 -19.82
CA GLU A 72 -34.22 -37.79 -20.30
C GLU A 72 -33.73 -36.75 -19.24
N TYR A 73 -32.96 -37.15 -18.21
CA TYR A 73 -32.42 -36.19 -17.20
C TYR A 73 -30.89 -36.17 -16.97
N HIS A 74 -30.10 -36.79 -17.85
CA HIS A 74 -28.63 -36.87 -17.73
C HIS A 74 -27.84 -36.30 -18.93
N GLN A 75 -28.28 -35.18 -19.51
CA GLN A 75 -27.59 -34.55 -20.66
C GLN A 75 -27.61 -33.00 -20.65
N ARG A 76 -27.45 -32.32 -19.50
CA ARG A 76 -27.41 -30.84 -19.42
C ARG A 76 -26.35 -30.18 -18.52
N CYS A 77 -25.38 -30.93 -17.98
CA CYS A 77 -24.36 -30.39 -17.05
C CYS A 77 -22.90 -30.62 -17.48
N VAL A 78 -22.62 -30.82 -18.78
CA VAL A 78 -21.25 -31.10 -19.28
C VAL A 78 -20.75 -30.03 -20.25
N ASP A 79 -21.61 -29.46 -21.09
CA ASP A 79 -21.22 -28.46 -22.10
C ASP A 79 -21.34 -27.01 -21.60
N SER A 80 -20.60 -26.67 -20.54
CA SER A 80 -20.23 -25.28 -20.26
C SER A 80 -18.74 -25.09 -20.56
N PRO A 81 -18.34 -24.20 -21.48
CA PRO A 81 -16.97 -23.72 -21.49
C PRO A 81 -16.61 -23.06 -20.15
N ASP A 82 -15.31 -22.97 -19.87
CA ASP A 82 -14.70 -22.28 -18.73
C ASP A 82 -14.96 -22.86 -17.32
N SER A 83 -15.46 -24.10 -17.20
CA SER A 83 -15.69 -24.79 -15.92
C SER A 83 -14.42 -25.20 -15.13
N ASN A 84 -13.26 -24.62 -15.45
CA ASN A 84 -11.95 -25.02 -14.89
C ASN A 84 -10.96 -23.83 -14.78
N ALA A 85 -11.47 -22.59 -14.74
CA ALA A 85 -10.67 -21.37 -14.71
C ALA A 85 -10.19 -21.00 -13.29
N SER A 86 -9.41 -21.89 -12.67
CA SER A 86 -8.84 -21.70 -11.31
C SER A 86 -8.15 -20.34 -11.17
N LEU A 87 -8.48 -19.57 -10.14
CA LEU A 87 -7.95 -18.21 -9.95
C LEU A 87 -6.43 -18.10 -10.12
N ASP A 88 -5.96 -17.32 -11.11
CA ASP A 88 -4.54 -16.95 -11.22
C ASP A 88 -4.20 -15.86 -10.19
N TRP A 89 -3.71 -16.32 -9.04
CA TRP A 89 -3.18 -15.51 -7.93
C TRP A 89 -2.07 -14.55 -8.37
N ARG A 90 -1.27 -14.91 -9.37
CA ARG A 90 -0.18 -14.07 -9.89
C ARG A 90 -0.75 -12.96 -10.77
N GLN A 91 -1.66 -13.27 -11.69
CA GLN A 91 -2.36 -12.26 -12.50
C GLN A 91 -3.12 -11.28 -11.62
N LEU A 92 -3.87 -11.77 -10.63
CA LEU A 92 -4.57 -10.91 -9.67
C LEU A 92 -3.60 -10.01 -8.91
N TYR A 93 -2.49 -10.55 -8.38
CA TYR A 93 -1.48 -9.76 -7.68
C TYR A 93 -0.86 -8.67 -8.57
N CYS A 94 -0.54 -8.99 -9.83
CA CYS A 94 -0.07 -8.02 -10.84
C CYS A 94 -1.08 -6.91 -11.13
N SER A 95 -2.38 -7.18 -10.97
CA SER A 95 -3.46 -6.21 -11.22
C SER A 95 -3.71 -5.27 -10.04
N LEU A 96 -3.29 -5.61 -8.81
CA LEU A 96 -3.46 -4.75 -7.63
C LEU A 96 -2.81 -3.37 -7.79
N CYS A 97 -3.37 -2.36 -7.12
CA CYS A 97 -2.74 -1.05 -6.98
C CYS A 97 -1.93 -1.05 -5.68
N LEU A 98 -0.66 -1.46 -5.79
CA LEU A 98 0.28 -1.57 -4.67
C LEU A 98 0.94 -0.20 -4.39
N ILE A 99 0.78 0.32 -3.17
CA ILE A 99 1.08 1.71 -2.82
C ILE A 99 2.12 1.80 -1.69
N GLN A 100 3.13 2.67 -1.88
CA GLN A 100 4.11 2.97 -0.84
C GLN A 100 3.56 4.05 0.11
N ALA A 101 3.41 3.72 1.40
CA ALA A 101 2.81 4.58 2.41
C ALA A 101 3.65 5.83 2.74
N PRO A 102 3.02 6.94 3.15
CA PRO A 102 3.71 8.11 3.67
C PRO A 102 4.37 7.81 5.02
N MET A 103 5.70 7.94 5.10
CA MET A 103 6.48 7.64 6.29
C MET A 103 7.48 8.75 6.60
N VAL A 104 7.32 9.38 7.78
CA VAL A 104 8.15 10.50 8.27
C VAL A 104 9.64 10.17 8.14
N ARG A 105 10.39 11.08 7.50
CA ARG A 105 11.82 10.97 7.11
C ARG A 105 12.19 9.82 6.16
N CYS A 106 11.44 8.73 6.09
CA CYS A 106 11.80 7.55 5.27
C CYS A 106 11.41 7.74 3.78
N SER A 107 10.20 8.26 3.51
CA SER A 107 9.65 8.46 2.16
C SER A 107 10.24 9.66 1.40
N ARG A 108 11.58 9.78 1.40
CA ARG A 108 12.37 10.71 0.58
C ARG A 108 12.70 10.10 -0.80
N PRO A 109 13.09 10.89 -1.82
CA PRO A 109 13.21 10.45 -3.21
C PRO A 109 13.84 9.07 -3.41
N ALA A 110 15.04 8.83 -2.86
CA ALA A 110 15.72 7.52 -2.95
C ALA A 110 14.84 6.31 -2.60
N PHE A 111 14.13 6.35 -1.46
CA PHE A 111 13.26 5.23 -1.05
C PHE A 111 12.05 5.09 -1.98
N ARG A 112 11.48 6.20 -2.44
CA ARG A 112 10.35 6.19 -3.37
C ARG A 112 10.77 5.62 -4.73
N GLN A 113 11.92 6.03 -5.25
CA GLN A 113 12.51 5.53 -6.50
C GLN A 113 12.72 4.01 -6.46
N VAL A 114 13.29 3.47 -5.38
CA VAL A 114 13.47 2.02 -5.21
C VAL A 114 12.13 1.29 -5.14
N CYS A 115 11.19 1.76 -4.32
CA CYS A 115 9.85 1.15 -4.26
C CYS A 115 9.17 1.15 -5.63
N ARG A 116 9.33 2.23 -6.40
CA ARG A 116 8.75 2.40 -7.73
C ARG A 116 9.38 1.46 -8.76
N ALA A 117 10.71 1.33 -8.76
CA ALA A 117 11.45 0.40 -9.61
C ALA A 117 11.12 -1.07 -9.29
N TRP A 118 10.80 -1.38 -8.03
CA TRP A 118 10.49 -2.73 -7.55
C TRP A 118 8.99 -2.98 -7.28
N GLY A 119 8.10 -2.28 -7.98
CA GLY A 119 6.70 -2.69 -8.18
C GLY A 119 5.61 -1.86 -7.50
N ALA A 120 5.95 -0.89 -6.64
CA ALA A 120 4.96 0.09 -6.18
C ALA A 120 4.42 0.89 -7.36
N ARG A 121 3.08 0.98 -7.49
CA ARG A 121 2.37 1.70 -8.56
C ARG A 121 2.08 3.17 -8.24
N VAL A 122 1.97 3.52 -6.96
CA VAL A 122 1.80 4.90 -6.46
C VAL A 122 2.74 5.10 -5.27
N SER A 123 3.42 6.24 -5.24
CA SER A 123 4.33 6.61 -4.16
C SER A 123 3.80 7.81 -3.39
N TYR A 124 3.97 7.81 -2.07
CA TYR A 124 3.63 8.95 -1.21
C TYR A 124 4.90 9.62 -0.69
N THR A 125 4.92 10.95 -0.58
CA THR A 125 5.95 11.67 0.18
C THR A 125 5.91 11.28 1.67
N HIS A 126 6.88 11.75 2.46
CA HIS A 126 6.62 11.85 3.89
C HIS A 126 5.58 12.97 4.18
N MET A 127 5.09 13.02 5.41
CA MET A 127 4.12 14.03 5.85
C MET A 127 4.79 15.43 5.95
N LEU A 128 4.47 16.34 5.03
CA LEU A 128 4.88 17.75 5.04
C LEU A 128 4.00 18.54 6.01
N ILE A 129 4.51 19.59 6.66
CA ILE A 129 3.69 20.48 7.51
C ILE A 129 3.23 21.68 6.66
N ALA A 130 1.94 21.71 6.30
CA ALA A 130 1.40 22.66 5.31
C ALA A 130 1.65 24.13 5.67
N GLU A 131 1.49 24.50 6.95
CA GLU A 131 1.77 25.87 7.40
C GLU A 131 3.26 26.24 7.27
N SER A 132 4.17 25.33 7.63
CA SER A 132 5.62 25.55 7.47
C SER A 132 6.00 25.66 6.00
N PHE A 133 5.44 24.76 5.18
CA PHE A 133 5.66 24.69 3.74
C PHE A 133 5.20 25.95 3.01
N VAL A 134 4.03 26.51 3.37
CA VAL A 134 3.55 27.79 2.82
C VAL A 134 4.46 28.94 3.27
N LYS A 135 4.72 29.06 4.58
CA LYS A 135 5.38 30.24 5.18
C LYS A 135 6.89 30.33 4.92
N SER A 136 7.59 29.21 4.70
CA SER A 136 9.05 29.18 4.65
C SER A 136 9.61 28.47 3.41
N PRO A 137 10.30 29.17 2.49
CA PRO A 137 11.02 28.54 1.38
C PRO A 137 12.08 27.52 1.84
N HIS A 138 12.72 27.77 2.99
CA HIS A 138 13.67 26.83 3.58
C HIS A 138 12.99 25.53 4.04
N ALA A 139 11.79 25.61 4.63
CA ALA A 139 11.02 24.42 4.97
C ALA A 139 10.58 23.64 3.71
N ARG A 140 10.20 24.34 2.63
CA ARG A 140 9.89 23.67 1.34
C ARG A 140 11.06 22.85 0.82
N HIS A 141 12.25 23.45 0.77
CA HIS A 141 13.46 22.80 0.26
C HIS A 141 13.96 21.65 1.18
N ALA A 142 13.76 21.77 2.50
CA ALA A 142 14.12 20.72 3.45
C ALA A 142 13.13 19.52 3.42
N GLU A 143 11.82 19.77 3.35
CA GLU A 143 10.79 18.72 3.38
C GLU A 143 10.56 18.08 2.00
N PHE A 144 10.43 18.87 0.93
CA PHE A 144 10.05 18.38 -0.40
C PHE A 144 11.24 18.30 -1.38
N ALA A 145 11.34 17.16 -2.04
CA ALA A 145 12.22 16.91 -3.19
C ALA A 145 11.64 15.78 -4.03
N ARG A 146 12.02 15.73 -5.32
CA ARG A 146 11.73 14.65 -6.28
C ARG A 146 13.03 13.94 -6.69
N TYR A 147 12.91 12.83 -7.41
CA TYR A 147 13.97 12.32 -8.30
C TYR A 147 13.58 12.57 -9.76
N GLU A 148 14.57 12.55 -10.68
CA GLU A 148 14.31 12.73 -12.11
C GLU A 148 13.37 11.64 -12.65
N GLY A 149 12.37 12.04 -13.44
CA GLY A 149 11.35 11.14 -13.96
C GLY A 149 10.34 10.61 -12.92
N GLU A 150 10.31 11.13 -11.69
CA GLU A 150 9.34 10.71 -10.67
C GLU A 150 7.90 11.02 -11.09
N ASP A 151 7.08 9.97 -11.18
CA ASP A 151 5.65 10.03 -11.50
C ASP A 151 4.76 9.26 -10.50
N ARG A 152 3.45 9.51 -10.58
CA ARG A 152 2.41 8.91 -9.73
C ARG A 152 2.70 9.18 -8.24
N LEU A 153 3.11 10.42 -7.97
CA LEU A 153 3.49 10.91 -6.65
C LEU A 153 2.31 11.61 -5.96
N VAL A 154 1.93 11.14 -4.78
CA VAL A 154 0.96 11.80 -3.89
C VAL A 154 1.71 12.50 -2.76
N VAL A 155 1.43 13.79 -2.54
CA VAL A 155 2.07 14.57 -1.48
C VAL A 155 1.17 14.60 -0.25
N GLN A 156 1.63 14.02 0.85
CA GLN A 156 0.89 14.05 2.11
C GLN A 156 1.16 15.34 2.89
N LEU A 157 0.10 16.07 3.20
CA LEU A 157 0.07 17.24 4.06
C LEU A 157 -0.47 16.89 5.46
N ALA A 158 0.17 17.45 6.48
CA ALA A 158 -0.45 17.76 7.76
C ALA A 158 -0.94 19.21 7.73
N ALA A 159 -2.26 19.39 7.77
CA ALA A 159 -2.92 20.70 7.79
C ALA A 159 -4.04 20.72 8.83
N LYS A 160 -4.40 21.92 9.30
CA LYS A 160 -5.45 22.15 10.31
C LYS A 160 -6.44 23.27 9.95
N SER A 161 -6.39 23.76 8.72
CA SER A 161 -7.30 24.78 8.18
C SER A 161 -7.32 24.74 6.64
N GLY A 162 -8.48 25.03 6.03
CA GLY A 162 -8.66 25.11 4.59
C GLY A 162 -7.63 25.98 3.86
N PRO A 163 -7.38 27.24 4.27
CA PRO A 163 -6.43 28.13 3.59
C PRO A 163 -5.00 27.58 3.52
N ALA A 164 -4.47 26.99 4.61
CA ALA A 164 -3.13 26.44 4.63
C ALA A 164 -3.01 25.16 3.77
N ALA A 165 -4.04 24.30 3.79
CA ALA A 165 -4.12 23.11 2.96
C ALA A 165 -4.17 23.47 1.47
N ALA A 166 -5.01 24.42 1.10
CA ALA A 166 -5.19 24.91 -0.27
C ALA A 166 -3.93 25.59 -0.82
N GLN A 167 -3.32 26.50 -0.06
CA GLN A 167 -2.08 27.17 -0.47
C GLN A 167 -0.93 26.18 -0.66
N ALA A 168 -0.77 25.19 0.22
CA ALA A 168 0.20 24.12 0.03
C ALA A 168 -0.09 23.28 -1.23
N ALA A 169 -1.35 22.93 -1.49
CA ALA A 169 -1.76 22.17 -2.67
C ALA A 169 -1.47 22.92 -4.00
N VAL A 170 -1.72 24.23 -4.05
CA VAL A 170 -1.39 25.07 -5.21
C VAL A 170 0.12 25.09 -5.47
N LEU A 171 0.94 25.30 -4.42
CA LEU A 171 2.41 25.28 -4.52
C LEU A 171 2.97 23.94 -5.00
N LEU A 172 2.31 22.83 -4.62
CA LEU A 172 2.71 21.48 -4.98
C LEU A 172 2.17 21.02 -6.34
N ARG A 173 1.16 21.69 -6.92
CA ARG A 173 0.47 21.28 -8.15
C ARG A 173 1.40 20.88 -9.30
N PRO A 174 2.48 21.62 -9.64
CA PRO A 174 3.33 21.26 -10.78
C PRO A 174 4.15 19.98 -10.57
N TYR A 175 4.32 19.54 -9.32
CA TYR A 175 5.32 18.55 -8.89
C TYR A 175 4.70 17.25 -8.36
N CYS A 176 3.38 17.07 -8.50
CA CYS A 176 2.68 15.86 -8.05
C CYS A 176 1.42 15.51 -8.85
N ASP A 177 0.93 14.30 -8.59
CA ASP A 177 -0.25 13.67 -9.19
C ASP A 177 -1.41 13.50 -8.19
N GLY A 178 -1.24 13.96 -6.94
CA GLY A 178 -2.29 14.02 -5.92
C GLY A 178 -1.82 14.67 -4.62
N ILE A 179 -2.78 15.13 -3.81
CA ILE A 179 -2.58 15.69 -2.46
C ILE A 179 -3.34 14.83 -1.46
N ASP A 180 -2.73 14.47 -0.33
CA ASP A 180 -3.34 13.67 0.75
C ASP A 180 -3.34 14.43 2.08
N LEU A 181 -4.46 14.36 2.82
CA LEU A 181 -4.60 14.95 4.16
C LEU A 181 -4.42 13.89 5.24
N ASN A 182 -3.36 14.02 6.05
CA ASN A 182 -3.10 13.10 7.16
C ASN A 182 -4.09 13.33 8.32
N CYS A 183 -5.08 12.44 8.41
CA CYS A 183 -6.05 12.33 9.49
C CYS A 183 -5.81 11.07 10.36
N GLY A 184 -4.58 10.50 10.36
CA GLY A 184 -4.32 9.16 10.92
C GLY A 184 -2.99 8.99 11.66
N CYS A 185 -2.22 10.07 11.86
CA CYS A 185 -0.99 10.07 12.66
C CYS A 185 -1.29 10.16 14.17
N PRO A 186 -1.00 9.13 14.99
CA PRO A 186 -1.30 9.12 16.43
C PRO A 186 -0.16 9.69 17.28
N GLN A 187 0.81 10.40 16.70
CA GLN A 187 1.94 10.93 17.46
C GLN A 187 1.49 12.08 18.36
N ARG A 188 1.86 12.05 19.64
CA ARG A 188 1.35 12.98 20.67
C ARG A 188 1.55 14.46 20.31
N TRP A 189 2.68 14.81 19.68
CA TRP A 189 2.96 16.18 19.23
C TRP A 189 2.01 16.61 18.10
N ALA A 190 1.76 15.73 17.12
CA ALA A 190 0.86 16.01 16.00
C ALA A 190 -0.58 16.20 16.49
N MET A 191 -1.05 15.33 17.38
CA MET A 191 -2.39 15.46 17.97
C MET A 191 -2.51 16.73 18.83
N LYS A 192 -1.47 17.12 19.59
CA LYS A 192 -1.44 18.40 20.33
C LYS A 192 -1.51 19.61 19.39
N GLU A 193 -0.86 19.52 18.22
CA GLU A 193 -0.93 20.56 17.19
C GLU A 193 -2.26 20.61 16.42
N GLY A 194 -3.20 19.69 16.67
CA GLY A 194 -4.50 19.64 15.98
C GLY A 194 -4.43 19.03 14.58
N ILE A 195 -3.42 18.22 14.29
CA ILE A 195 -3.20 17.50 13.01
C ILE A 195 -3.17 15.97 13.25
N GLY A 196 -3.20 15.18 12.17
CA GLY A 196 -3.18 13.71 12.29
C GLY A 196 -4.48 13.18 12.89
N SER A 197 -4.39 12.20 13.79
CA SER A 197 -5.57 11.54 14.38
C SER A 197 -6.48 12.48 15.17
N ALA A 198 -6.03 13.67 15.58
CA ALA A 198 -6.89 14.68 16.21
C ALA A 198 -7.99 15.22 15.28
N LEU A 199 -7.86 15.02 13.96
CA LEU A 199 -8.88 15.40 12.97
C LEU A 199 -10.04 14.41 12.90
N LEU A 200 -9.91 13.18 13.44
CA LEU A 200 -10.94 12.14 13.37
C LEU A 200 -12.23 12.50 14.13
N ASP A 201 -12.16 13.41 15.09
CA ASP A 201 -13.32 13.96 15.82
C ASP A 201 -13.73 15.36 15.31
N GLN A 202 -13.18 15.81 14.18
CA GLN A 202 -13.44 17.11 13.56
C GLN A 202 -13.75 16.98 12.05
N PRO A 203 -14.73 16.14 11.62
CA PRO A 203 -14.96 15.83 10.21
C PRO A 203 -15.28 17.06 9.36
N GLU A 204 -16.04 18.04 9.87
CA GLU A 204 -16.31 19.29 9.12
C GLU A 204 -15.05 20.11 8.83
N ARG A 205 -14.02 20.03 9.69
CA ARG A 205 -12.72 20.68 9.43
C ARG A 205 -11.94 19.93 8.33
N VAL A 206 -12.10 18.61 8.24
CA VAL A 206 -11.52 17.82 7.13
C VAL A 206 -12.28 18.12 5.83
N ALA A 207 -13.61 18.22 5.89
CA ALA A 207 -14.44 18.61 4.75
C ALA A 207 -14.15 20.03 4.26
N ASP A 208 -13.94 21.00 5.16
CA ASP A 208 -13.41 22.35 4.84
C ASP A 208 -12.07 22.29 4.10
N MET A 209 -11.11 21.48 4.59
CA MET A 209 -9.81 21.33 3.93
C MET A 209 -9.91 20.70 2.55
N VAL A 210 -10.73 19.65 2.37
CA VAL A 210 -10.95 19.03 1.06
C VAL A 210 -11.64 20.02 0.10
N ARG A 211 -12.71 20.70 0.52
CA ARG A 211 -13.40 21.73 -0.27
C ARG A 211 -12.45 22.88 -0.64
N SER A 212 -11.63 23.34 0.29
CA SER A 212 -10.65 24.42 0.07
C SER A 212 -9.56 24.03 -0.94
N ILE A 213 -9.01 22.80 -0.85
CA ILE A 213 -8.06 22.29 -1.85
C ILE A 213 -8.74 22.25 -3.23
N ARG A 214 -9.95 21.70 -3.35
CA ARG A 214 -10.66 21.61 -4.63
C ARG A 214 -10.95 22.99 -5.23
N ASN A 215 -11.45 23.93 -4.43
CA ASN A 215 -11.82 25.28 -4.88
C ASN A 215 -10.60 26.12 -5.30
N ALA A 216 -9.44 25.92 -4.68
CA ALA A 216 -8.18 26.55 -5.09
C ALA A 216 -7.51 25.89 -6.31
N MET A 217 -8.06 24.76 -6.77
CA MET A 217 -7.51 23.92 -7.84
C MET A 217 -8.54 23.70 -8.96
N PRO A 218 -9.26 24.76 -9.40
CA PRO A 218 -10.46 24.64 -10.22
C PRO A 218 -10.16 24.00 -11.59
N ASP A 219 -11.19 23.38 -12.16
CA ASP A 219 -11.07 22.65 -13.41
C ASP A 219 -10.66 23.56 -14.59
N GLY A 220 -10.06 22.95 -15.62
CA GLY A 220 -9.49 23.63 -16.78
C GLY A 220 -10.48 24.49 -17.59
N SER A 221 -11.78 24.26 -17.43
CA SER A 221 -12.87 25.13 -17.92
C SER A 221 -12.86 26.54 -17.33
N THR A 222 -12.18 26.74 -16.19
CA THR A 222 -12.10 28.00 -15.43
C THR A 222 -10.69 28.61 -15.41
N ALA A 223 -9.66 27.88 -15.89
CA ALA A 223 -8.29 28.37 -15.91
C ALA A 223 -8.10 29.59 -16.84
N SER A 224 -8.93 29.72 -17.87
CA SER A 224 -8.90 30.82 -18.85
C SER A 224 -9.18 32.22 -18.28
N THR A 225 -9.63 32.32 -17.03
CA THR A 225 -9.95 33.61 -16.37
C THR A 225 -8.80 34.12 -15.48
N ILE A 226 -7.80 33.29 -15.19
CA ILE A 226 -6.70 33.61 -14.26
C ILE A 226 -5.37 33.86 -15.00
N VAL A 227 -5.16 33.21 -16.16
CA VAL A 227 -4.07 33.59 -17.07
C VAL A 227 -4.56 34.76 -17.93
N GLY A 228 -4.04 35.97 -17.66
CA GLY A 228 -4.39 37.16 -18.44
C GLY A 228 -4.00 37.04 -19.92
N ASN A 229 -4.78 37.68 -20.79
CA ASN A 229 -4.60 37.70 -22.26
C ASN A 229 -3.15 38.02 -22.65
N GLY A 230 -2.36 37.00 -23.03
CA GLY A 230 -0.93 37.21 -23.29
C GLY A 230 -0.10 36.03 -23.81
N CYS A 231 -0.68 34.87 -24.11
CA CYS A 231 0.05 33.72 -24.69
C CYS A 231 -0.52 33.27 -26.03
N GLU A 232 -0.12 33.95 -27.11
CA GLU A 232 -0.21 33.39 -28.47
C GLU A 232 0.86 32.30 -28.65
N TYR A 233 0.50 31.04 -28.38
CA TYR A 233 1.17 29.90 -29.02
C TYR A 233 0.16 28.76 -29.20
N GLY A 234 -0.11 28.40 -30.46
CA GLY A 234 -1.13 27.42 -30.81
C GLY A 234 -0.66 25.97 -30.69
N SER A 235 -1.62 25.05 -30.83
CA SER A 235 -1.39 23.60 -31.03
C SER A 235 -0.63 22.87 -29.91
N CYS A 236 -1.28 22.66 -28.75
CA CYS A 236 -0.87 21.64 -27.79
C CYS A 236 -2.05 20.79 -27.32
N THR A 237 -2.37 19.74 -28.07
CA THR A 237 -3.45 18.78 -27.76
C THR A 237 -3.00 17.78 -26.67
N SER A 238 -2.88 18.25 -25.43
CA SER A 238 -2.55 17.44 -24.26
C SER A 238 -3.59 17.67 -23.16
N THR A 239 -4.68 16.89 -23.19
CA THR A 239 -5.74 16.92 -22.17
C THR A 239 -5.27 16.32 -20.84
N VAL A 240 -4.45 17.09 -20.11
CA VAL A 240 -4.14 16.84 -18.70
C VAL A 240 -5.46 16.80 -17.91
N PRO A 241 -5.68 15.83 -17.00
CA PRO A 241 -6.85 15.84 -16.13
C PRO A 241 -6.96 17.20 -15.40
N PRO A 242 -8.10 17.91 -15.50
CA PRO A 242 -8.21 19.29 -15.01
C PRO A 242 -8.06 19.38 -13.48
N PHE A 243 -8.50 18.33 -12.79
CA PHE A 243 -8.48 18.15 -11.36
C PHE A 243 -7.20 17.42 -10.89
N LEU A 244 -6.59 17.91 -9.80
CA LEU A 244 -5.56 17.17 -9.06
C LEU A 244 -6.23 16.40 -7.92
N PRO A 245 -6.11 15.05 -7.87
CA PRO A 245 -6.72 14.23 -6.82
C PRO A 245 -6.48 14.73 -5.40
N CYS A 246 -7.56 14.80 -4.61
CA CYS A 246 -7.53 15.16 -3.19
C CYS A 246 -7.93 13.94 -2.37
N VAL A 247 -7.10 13.53 -1.41
CA VAL A 247 -7.20 12.26 -0.68
C VAL A 247 -7.26 12.55 0.82
N VAL A 248 -7.90 11.67 1.57
CA VAL A 248 -7.81 11.66 3.04
C VAL A 248 -7.26 10.32 3.51
N LYS A 249 -6.25 10.34 4.38
CA LYS A 249 -5.71 9.15 5.03
C LYS A 249 -6.08 9.13 6.51
N MET A 250 -7.01 8.24 6.87
CA MET A 250 -7.58 8.10 8.21
C MET A 250 -7.08 6.85 8.97
N ARG A 251 -7.46 6.77 10.24
CA ARG A 251 -7.56 5.53 11.03
C ARG A 251 -9.04 5.27 11.34
N ILE A 252 -9.41 4.01 11.51
CA ILE A 252 -10.70 3.66 12.13
C ILE A 252 -10.78 4.17 13.57
N LYS A 253 -11.99 4.27 14.10
CA LYS A 253 -12.31 4.66 15.48
C LYS A 253 -12.88 3.45 16.22
N ASP A 254 -12.89 3.48 17.55
CA ASP A 254 -13.36 2.34 18.36
C ASP A 254 -14.87 2.07 18.16
N ASP A 255 -15.64 3.10 17.79
CA ASP A 255 -16.97 2.97 17.16
C ASP A 255 -16.84 3.01 15.63
N LEU A 256 -17.23 1.91 14.98
CA LEU A 256 -17.21 1.78 13.53
C LEU A 256 -18.25 2.66 12.83
N ARG A 257 -19.37 3.00 13.48
CA ARG A 257 -20.38 3.92 12.91
C ARG A 257 -19.75 5.28 12.68
N ARG A 258 -19.12 5.85 13.72
CA ARG A 258 -18.34 7.09 13.65
C ARG A 258 -17.16 7.04 12.67
N SER A 259 -16.74 5.86 12.24
CA SER A 259 -15.71 5.67 11.19
C SER A 259 -16.33 5.77 9.79
N VAL A 260 -17.48 5.12 9.56
CA VAL A 260 -18.26 5.22 8.32
C VAL A 260 -18.81 6.65 8.13
N ASP A 261 -19.30 7.28 9.19
CA ASP A 261 -19.82 8.65 9.15
C ASP A 261 -18.73 9.66 8.77
N PHE A 262 -17.52 9.51 9.33
CA PHE A 262 -16.35 10.33 8.97
C PHE A 262 -15.95 10.12 7.50
N ALA A 263 -15.95 8.86 7.04
CA ALA A 263 -15.64 8.50 5.67
C ALA A 263 -16.63 9.12 4.66
N ARG A 264 -17.93 9.03 4.95
CA ARG A 264 -19.01 9.65 4.13
C ARG A 264 -18.93 11.18 4.10
N GLN A 265 -18.54 11.83 5.20
CA GLN A 265 -18.31 13.27 5.21
C GLN A 265 -17.10 13.68 4.35
N CYS A 266 -16.06 12.85 4.26
CA CYS A 266 -14.94 13.06 3.33
C CYS A 266 -15.37 12.86 1.87
N GLU A 267 -16.17 11.84 1.58
CA GLU A 267 -16.77 11.60 0.26
C GLU A 267 -17.69 12.76 -0.18
N ALA A 268 -18.55 13.26 0.71
CA ALA A 268 -19.42 14.40 0.45
C ALA A 268 -18.67 15.74 0.26
N ALA A 269 -17.42 15.84 0.72
CA ALA A 269 -16.51 16.95 0.36
C ALA A 269 -15.83 16.74 -1.01
N GLY A 270 -15.82 15.50 -1.50
CA GLY A 270 -15.29 15.08 -2.80
C GLY A 270 -13.82 14.67 -2.78
N VAL A 271 -13.41 13.85 -1.81
CA VAL A 271 -12.14 13.10 -1.94
C VAL A 271 -12.20 12.16 -3.15
N SER A 272 -11.05 11.93 -3.79
CA SER A 272 -10.90 11.08 -4.97
C SER A 272 -10.81 9.59 -4.64
N TRP A 273 -10.34 9.29 -3.44
CA TRP A 273 -10.38 8.00 -2.76
C TRP A 273 -10.11 8.23 -1.27
N LEU A 274 -10.38 7.22 -0.44
CA LEU A 274 -10.09 7.24 0.99
C LEU A 274 -9.00 6.20 1.31
N THR A 275 -8.02 6.56 2.14
CA THR A 275 -7.01 5.59 2.62
C THR A 275 -7.27 5.25 4.09
N VAL A 276 -7.70 4.03 4.38
CA VAL A 276 -8.11 3.59 5.71
C VAL A 276 -7.05 2.68 6.34
N HIS A 277 -6.41 3.13 7.42
CA HIS A 277 -5.66 2.24 8.29
C HIS A 277 -6.63 1.54 9.25
N GLY A 278 -6.79 0.21 9.09
CA GLY A 278 -7.67 -0.64 9.92
C GLY A 278 -7.18 -0.86 11.36
N ARG A 279 -6.71 0.20 12.02
CA ARG A 279 -6.21 0.23 13.41
C ARG A 279 -6.57 1.56 14.05
N THR A 280 -7.10 1.54 15.27
CA THR A 280 -7.46 2.78 16.01
C THR A 280 -6.23 3.61 16.38
N PRO A 281 -6.35 4.91 16.73
CA PRO A 281 -5.19 5.73 17.12
C PRO A 281 -4.48 5.24 18.39
N THR A 282 -5.20 4.55 19.27
CA THR A 282 -4.80 4.08 20.60
C THR A 282 -4.12 2.71 20.61
N CYS A 283 -4.34 1.88 19.58
CA CYS A 283 -3.85 0.50 19.58
C CYS A 283 -2.31 0.39 19.47
N HIS A 284 -1.74 -0.69 20.00
CA HIS A 284 -0.33 -0.99 19.80
C HIS A 284 0.01 -1.21 18.31
N PRO A 285 1.18 -0.78 17.78
CA PRO A 285 1.51 -0.91 16.36
C PRO A 285 1.51 -2.33 15.80
N SER A 286 1.68 -3.35 16.65
CA SER A 286 1.62 -4.78 16.29
C SER A 286 0.23 -5.43 16.41
N ALA A 287 -0.80 -4.69 16.86
CA ALA A 287 -2.16 -5.23 16.96
C ALA A 287 -2.66 -5.73 15.59
N ALA A 288 -3.61 -6.67 15.57
CA ALA A 288 -4.24 -7.12 14.32
C ALA A 288 -4.86 -5.93 13.55
N VAL A 289 -4.94 -6.04 12.23
CA VAL A 289 -5.67 -5.08 11.39
C VAL A 289 -7.11 -5.56 11.26
N GLN A 290 -8.05 -4.67 11.54
CA GLN A 290 -9.48 -4.95 11.48
C GLN A 290 -9.96 -4.86 10.02
N PHE A 291 -9.74 -5.92 9.24
CA PHE A 291 -10.14 -5.98 7.83
C PHE A 291 -11.64 -5.78 7.65
N GLU A 292 -12.49 -6.38 8.50
CA GLU A 292 -13.95 -6.20 8.45
C GLU A 292 -14.38 -4.72 8.63
N ALA A 293 -13.63 -3.94 9.42
CA ALA A 293 -13.87 -2.50 9.59
C ALA A 293 -13.52 -1.70 8.33
N VAL A 294 -12.50 -2.11 7.58
CA VAL A 294 -12.15 -1.49 6.28
C VAL A 294 -13.14 -1.91 5.19
N LYS A 295 -13.53 -3.19 5.18
CA LYS A 295 -14.60 -3.73 4.30
C LYS A 295 -15.90 -2.95 4.47
N LEU A 296 -16.39 -2.82 5.71
CA LEU A 296 -17.60 -2.07 6.02
C LEU A 296 -17.54 -0.61 5.55
N ILE A 297 -16.39 0.05 5.66
CA ILE A 297 -16.21 1.41 5.14
C ILE A 297 -16.28 1.42 3.61
N ARG A 298 -15.58 0.50 2.92
CA ARG A 298 -15.62 0.37 1.45
C ARG A 298 -17.02 0.09 0.92
N GLU A 299 -17.80 -0.75 1.61
CA GLU A 299 -19.19 -1.09 1.25
C GLU A 299 -20.19 0.07 1.49
N ASN A 300 -19.77 1.15 2.14
CA ASN A 300 -20.62 2.31 2.48
C ASN A 300 -20.23 3.61 1.75
N LEU A 301 -19.34 3.53 0.75
CA LEU A 301 -18.86 4.62 -0.11
C LEU A 301 -19.01 4.25 -1.60
N SER A 302 -18.98 5.26 -2.47
CA SER A 302 -18.87 5.13 -3.93
C SER A 302 -17.44 5.41 -4.45
N VAL A 303 -16.64 6.18 -3.72
CA VAL A 303 -15.22 6.42 -4.04
C VAL A 303 -14.35 5.21 -3.65
N PRO A 304 -13.23 4.94 -4.36
CA PRO A 304 -12.34 3.83 -4.03
C PRO A 304 -11.78 3.91 -2.60
N VAL A 305 -11.49 2.75 -2.01
CA VAL A 305 -10.88 2.63 -0.68
C VAL A 305 -9.55 1.88 -0.76
N VAL A 306 -8.49 2.53 -0.30
CA VAL A 306 -7.16 1.95 -0.15
C VAL A 306 -7.01 1.43 1.28
N LEU A 307 -6.77 0.14 1.44
CA LEU A 307 -6.43 -0.45 2.74
C LEU A 307 -4.99 -0.11 3.12
N ASN A 308 -4.75 0.21 4.39
CA ASN A 308 -3.41 0.40 4.93
C ASN A 308 -3.15 -0.42 6.22
N GLY A 309 -1.94 -0.95 6.32
CA GLY A 309 -1.48 -1.78 7.45
C GLY A 309 -1.67 -3.27 7.19
N GLY A 310 -0.90 -4.11 7.90
CA GLY A 310 -0.97 -5.58 7.77
C GLY A 310 -0.19 -6.13 6.58
N VAL A 311 -0.22 -5.45 5.44
CA VAL A 311 0.51 -5.80 4.21
C VAL A 311 2.04 -5.74 4.43
N THR A 312 2.67 -6.89 4.59
CA THR A 312 4.12 -7.06 4.84
C THR A 312 4.86 -7.86 3.76
N ASP A 313 4.11 -8.57 2.92
CA ASP A 313 4.57 -9.55 1.92
C ASP A 313 3.44 -9.78 0.90
N VAL A 314 3.62 -10.69 -0.05
CA VAL A 314 2.57 -10.99 -1.06
C VAL A 314 1.37 -11.72 -0.43
N SER A 315 1.57 -12.62 0.53
CA SER A 315 0.47 -13.39 1.13
C SER A 315 -0.49 -12.50 1.91
N THR A 316 0.04 -11.58 2.73
CA THR A 316 -0.72 -10.58 3.49
C THR A 316 -1.34 -9.51 2.59
N ALA A 317 -0.77 -9.24 1.41
CA ALA A 317 -1.42 -8.43 0.39
C ALA A 317 -2.65 -9.14 -0.19
N MET A 318 -2.52 -10.41 -0.59
CA MET A 318 -3.63 -11.20 -1.15
C MET A 318 -4.75 -11.43 -0.13
N GLU A 319 -4.41 -11.73 1.12
CA GLU A 319 -5.40 -11.85 2.20
C GLU A 319 -6.18 -10.53 2.39
N ALA A 320 -5.47 -9.40 2.46
CA ALA A 320 -6.09 -8.09 2.64
C ALA A 320 -7.00 -7.70 1.46
N ALA A 321 -6.57 -7.97 0.22
CA ALA A 321 -7.36 -7.72 -0.98
C ALA A 321 -8.66 -8.54 -0.96
N LEU A 322 -8.59 -9.86 -0.81
CA LEU A 322 -9.78 -10.72 -0.87
C LEU A 322 -10.71 -10.51 0.33
N ARG A 323 -10.19 -10.30 1.54
CA ARG A 323 -11.03 -10.08 2.73
C ARG A 323 -11.74 -8.73 2.78
N THR A 324 -11.26 -7.72 2.05
CA THR A 324 -11.88 -6.38 2.05
C THR A 324 -12.46 -5.94 0.71
N GLY A 325 -12.09 -6.63 -0.37
CA GLY A 325 -12.36 -6.23 -1.75
C GLY A 325 -11.48 -5.07 -2.25
N CYS A 326 -10.57 -4.54 -1.43
CA CYS A 326 -9.70 -3.42 -1.81
C CYS A 326 -8.62 -3.87 -2.80
N GLY A 327 -8.70 -3.42 -4.05
CA GLY A 327 -7.62 -3.51 -5.02
C GLY A 327 -6.47 -2.54 -4.71
N GLY A 328 -6.75 -1.44 -4.00
CA GLY A 328 -5.74 -0.52 -3.49
C GLY A 328 -5.16 -0.98 -2.15
N LEU A 329 -3.87 -1.33 -2.12
CA LEU A 329 -3.18 -1.79 -0.91
C LEU A 329 -1.93 -0.96 -0.61
N MET A 330 -1.88 -0.34 0.57
CA MET A 330 -0.79 0.53 0.99
C MET A 330 0.08 -0.11 2.09
N SER A 331 1.36 -0.40 1.78
CA SER A 331 2.33 -0.91 2.76
C SER A 331 3.27 0.18 3.28
N ALA A 332 3.69 0.02 4.54
CA ALA A 332 4.63 0.90 5.23
C ALA A 332 5.85 0.12 5.73
N ASN A 333 5.65 -0.64 6.82
CA ASN A 333 6.72 -1.45 7.42
C ASN A 333 7.22 -2.56 6.50
N GLY A 334 6.35 -3.19 5.71
CA GLY A 334 6.75 -4.22 4.74
C GLY A 334 7.81 -3.69 3.77
N LEU A 335 7.55 -2.56 3.10
CA LEU A 335 8.51 -1.92 2.20
C LEU A 335 9.79 -1.43 2.90
N LEU A 336 9.71 -0.97 4.15
CA LEU A 336 10.91 -0.58 4.91
C LEU A 336 11.76 -1.78 5.32
N ASP A 337 11.19 -2.99 5.40
CA ASP A 337 11.93 -4.23 5.53
C ASP A 337 12.43 -4.72 4.17
N ASN A 338 11.56 -4.87 3.17
CA ASN A 338 11.87 -5.31 1.80
C ASN A 338 11.10 -4.49 0.75
N PRO A 339 11.71 -3.52 0.06
CA PRO A 339 11.05 -2.74 -1.00
C PRO A 339 10.57 -3.57 -2.20
N ALA A 340 11.17 -4.75 -2.43
CA ALA A 340 10.78 -5.65 -3.52
C ALA A 340 9.66 -6.63 -3.15
N MET A 341 9.02 -6.47 -1.99
CA MET A 341 7.79 -7.22 -1.65
C MET A 341 6.64 -6.99 -2.64
N PHE A 342 6.72 -5.96 -3.49
CA PHE A 342 5.77 -5.63 -4.55
C PHE A 342 6.21 -6.11 -5.95
N TYR A 343 7.36 -6.79 -6.08
CA TYR A 343 7.91 -7.16 -7.38
C TYR A 343 7.36 -8.49 -7.92
N CYS A 344 6.41 -8.41 -8.85
CA CYS A 344 5.72 -9.56 -9.46
C CYS A 344 6.54 -10.43 -10.43
N GLY A 345 7.86 -10.25 -10.50
CA GLY A 345 8.77 -10.94 -11.43
C GLY A 345 9.91 -11.73 -10.79
N ALA A 346 9.95 -11.89 -9.47
CA ALA A 346 11.02 -12.66 -8.80
C ALA A 346 10.93 -14.16 -9.12
N SER A 347 12.08 -14.80 -9.34
CA SER A 347 12.19 -16.25 -9.57
C SER A 347 12.66 -16.99 -8.31
N ARG A 348 12.28 -18.27 -8.18
CA ARG A 348 12.60 -19.11 -7.02
C ARG A 348 14.09 -19.16 -6.69
N ALA A 349 14.92 -19.44 -7.70
CA ALA A 349 16.36 -19.60 -7.55
C ALA A 349 17.06 -18.33 -7.04
N ALA A 350 16.57 -17.14 -7.40
CA ALA A 350 17.12 -15.88 -6.89
C ALA A 350 16.82 -15.70 -5.39
N ALA A 351 15.61 -16.02 -4.95
CA ALA A 351 15.24 -15.98 -3.53
C ALA A 351 16.02 -17.02 -2.70
N GLU A 352 16.18 -18.24 -3.23
CA GLU A 352 16.96 -19.32 -2.59
C GLU A 352 18.45 -18.97 -2.51
N ALA A 353 19.03 -18.33 -3.54
CA ALA A 353 20.42 -17.86 -3.53
C ALA A 353 20.65 -16.76 -2.48
N GLU A 354 19.80 -15.73 -2.43
CA GLU A 354 19.94 -14.64 -1.46
C GLU A 354 19.71 -15.12 -0.01
N MET A 355 18.78 -16.06 0.21
CA MET A 355 18.64 -16.74 1.50
C MET A 355 19.91 -17.51 1.88
N SER A 356 20.52 -18.24 0.93
CA SER A 356 21.75 -19.01 1.15
C SER A 356 22.96 -18.12 1.46
N PHE A 357 23.04 -16.94 0.85
CA PHE A 357 24.08 -15.95 1.16
C PHE A 357 23.85 -15.30 2.54
N ALA A 358 22.61 -14.98 2.90
CA ALA A 358 22.27 -14.43 4.23
C ALA A 358 22.51 -15.44 5.36
N THR A 359 22.21 -16.73 5.15
CA THR A 359 22.48 -17.78 6.14
C THR A 359 23.97 -18.10 6.27
N SER A 360 24.75 -18.12 5.17
CA SER A 360 26.19 -18.38 5.25
C SER A 360 26.95 -17.31 6.04
N ARG A 361 26.60 -16.02 5.91
CA ARG A 361 27.17 -14.93 6.73
C ARG A 361 26.78 -15.02 8.20
N ARG A 362 25.60 -15.56 8.52
CA ARG A 362 25.18 -15.87 9.91
C ARG A 362 25.88 -17.11 10.47
N GLY A 363 26.29 -18.04 9.61
CA GLY A 363 26.97 -19.29 9.94
C GLY A 363 28.45 -19.17 10.32
N ARG A 364 28.95 -17.99 10.71
CA ARG A 364 30.32 -17.82 11.22
C ARG A 364 30.28 -17.73 12.77
N PRO A 365 30.43 -18.85 13.50
CA PRO A 365 30.22 -18.85 14.93
C PRO A 365 31.39 -18.20 15.69
N PRO A 366 31.17 -17.53 16.84
CA PRO A 366 32.18 -17.50 17.89
C PRO A 366 32.47 -18.95 18.32
N ARG A 367 33.71 -19.24 18.74
CA ARG A 367 34.13 -20.64 18.96
C ARG A 367 33.21 -21.39 19.93
N THR A 368 32.92 -22.64 19.57
CA THR A 368 31.84 -23.51 20.06
C THR A 368 31.93 -23.92 21.53
N CYS A 369 30.77 -24.01 22.19
CA CYS A 369 30.46 -24.97 23.25
C CYS A 369 29.02 -25.49 23.05
N ASP A 370 28.85 -26.81 22.92
CA ASP A 370 27.60 -27.56 22.71
C ASP A 370 27.33 -28.50 23.93
N PRO A 371 26.30 -29.38 23.97
CA PRO A 371 24.85 -29.13 23.85
C PRO A 371 23.99 -29.94 24.87
N ALA A 372 22.67 -29.64 24.98
CA ALA A 372 21.57 -30.52 25.50
C ALA A 372 20.20 -29.77 25.44
N SER A 373 18.98 -30.34 25.43
CA SER A 373 18.37 -31.58 24.88
C SER A 373 16.81 -31.49 25.06
N SER A 374 16.00 -32.21 24.27
CA SER A 374 14.49 -32.12 24.14
C SER A 374 13.68 -32.83 25.27
N PRO A 375 12.31 -33.07 25.26
CA PRO A 375 11.22 -32.91 24.26
C PRO A 375 9.80 -32.41 24.77
N ALA A 376 8.66 -32.90 24.23
CA ALA A 376 7.25 -32.39 24.26
C ALA A 376 6.29 -33.03 25.35
N GLU A 377 4.93 -32.98 25.43
CA GLU A 377 3.75 -32.71 24.54
C GLU A 377 2.69 -31.71 25.15
N THR A 378 1.33 -31.70 25.11
CA THR A 378 0.17 -32.61 24.77
C THR A 378 -1.16 -31.79 24.49
N ALA A 379 -2.37 -32.38 24.23
CA ALA A 379 -3.58 -31.63 23.73
C ALA A 379 -5.04 -32.12 24.10
N ALA A 380 -6.03 -31.19 23.99
CA ALA A 380 -7.52 -31.32 23.82
C ALA A 380 -8.42 -31.89 24.97
N PRO A 381 -9.79 -31.98 24.93
CA PRO A 381 -10.87 -31.44 24.02
C PRO A 381 -12.22 -30.90 24.67
N GLY A 382 -13.15 -30.31 23.86
CA GLY A 382 -14.65 -30.32 24.01
C GLY A 382 -15.41 -29.14 24.70
N VAL A 383 -16.76 -28.94 24.59
CA VAL A 383 -17.85 -29.41 23.66
C VAL A 383 -19.22 -28.63 23.89
N PHE A 384 -19.97 -28.25 22.83
CA PHE A 384 -21.43 -27.86 22.68
C PHE A 384 -22.08 -26.76 23.58
N SER A 385 -23.11 -25.95 23.19
CA SER A 385 -24.40 -26.21 22.49
C SER A 385 -25.12 -24.91 21.98
N GLU A 386 -26.27 -25.05 21.28
CA GLU A 386 -27.13 -23.99 20.68
C GLU A 386 -28.37 -23.62 21.57
N VAL A 387 -29.44 -22.86 21.23
CA VAL A 387 -30.12 -22.34 19.99
C VAL A 387 -30.90 -21.03 20.36
N PHE A 388 -31.25 -20.06 19.49
CA PHE A 388 -32.39 -19.97 18.53
C PHE A 388 -32.36 -18.62 17.75
N SER A 389 -33.12 -18.48 16.65
CA SER A 389 -33.20 -17.27 15.78
C SER A 389 -34.58 -16.57 15.82
N PRO A 390 -34.73 -15.31 15.35
CA PRO A 390 -35.32 -15.12 14.01
C PRO A 390 -34.85 -13.91 13.14
N VAL A 391 -34.56 -14.20 11.85
CA VAL A 391 -35.00 -13.47 10.62
C VAL A 391 -34.26 -12.18 10.12
N GLN A 392 -33.63 -12.31 8.92
CA GLN A 392 -33.26 -11.29 7.89
C GLN A 392 -32.14 -10.26 8.25
N PRO A 393 -31.43 -9.62 7.26
CA PRO A 393 -31.60 -9.65 5.80
C PRO A 393 -30.51 -10.45 5.03
N VAL A 394 -30.33 -10.17 3.73
CA VAL A 394 -29.52 -10.96 2.77
C VAL A 394 -28.00 -10.88 3.04
N SER A 395 -27.48 -11.82 3.84
CA SER A 395 -26.05 -11.96 4.15
C SER A 395 -25.55 -13.40 3.97
N PHE A 396 -25.64 -13.92 2.74
CA PHE A 396 -25.20 -15.28 2.39
C PHE A 396 -23.90 -15.31 1.57
N LEU A 397 -22.77 -15.21 2.27
CA LEU A 397 -21.50 -15.92 2.03
C LEU A 397 -20.54 -15.57 3.17
N TRP A 398 -19.90 -16.58 3.76
CA TRP A 398 -19.13 -16.52 5.02
C TRP A 398 -19.86 -15.94 6.26
N ALA A 399 -20.62 -16.81 6.92
CA ALA A 399 -20.51 -16.89 8.38
C ALA A 399 -19.22 -17.69 8.72
N PRO A 400 -18.33 -17.21 9.60
CA PRO A 400 -17.15 -17.96 9.99
C PRO A 400 -17.48 -18.98 11.09
N ASP A 401 -17.73 -20.23 10.71
CA ASP A 401 -17.58 -21.34 11.65
C ASP A 401 -16.16 -21.38 12.22
N ARG A 402 -16.02 -21.79 13.48
CA ARG A 402 -14.75 -21.81 14.23
C ARG A 402 -13.94 -23.08 13.95
N SER A 403 -13.70 -23.37 12.68
CA SER A 403 -12.80 -24.42 12.21
C SER A 403 -11.71 -23.84 11.29
N ASN A 404 -10.54 -24.48 11.24
CA ASN A 404 -9.36 -23.97 10.51
C ASN A 404 -9.52 -23.95 8.97
N ALA A 405 -10.67 -24.35 8.42
CA ALA A 405 -10.90 -24.53 6.98
C ALA A 405 -10.70 -23.24 6.16
N GLY A 406 -11.26 -22.11 6.59
CA GLY A 406 -11.15 -20.84 5.87
C GLY A 406 -9.71 -20.29 5.79
N ALA A 407 -8.89 -20.57 6.82
CA ALA A 407 -7.46 -20.27 6.81
C ALA A 407 -6.62 -21.31 6.03
N GLY A 408 -7.21 -22.45 5.67
CA GLY A 408 -6.59 -23.49 4.85
C GLY A 408 -6.51 -23.11 3.38
N LEU A 409 -7.62 -22.64 2.78
CA LEU A 409 -7.66 -22.32 1.34
C LEU A 409 -6.60 -21.29 0.92
N LEU A 410 -6.43 -20.23 1.71
CA LEU A 410 -5.44 -19.17 1.47
C LEU A 410 -3.98 -19.60 1.70
N ARG A 411 -3.73 -20.77 2.31
CA ARG A 411 -2.38 -21.28 2.57
C ARG A 411 -1.80 -22.17 1.46
N TYR A 412 -2.62 -22.64 0.52
CA TYR A 412 -2.22 -23.66 -0.46
C TYR A 412 -2.01 -23.14 -1.89
N THR A 413 -2.23 -21.86 -2.18
CA THR A 413 -2.25 -21.31 -3.55
C THR A 413 -1.32 -20.12 -3.81
N VAL A 414 -0.74 -19.49 -2.79
CA VAL A 414 0.37 -18.53 -2.99
C VAL A 414 1.67 -19.34 -3.08
N PRO A 415 2.40 -19.37 -4.20
CA PRO A 415 3.60 -20.19 -4.33
C PRO A 415 4.70 -19.77 -3.34
N ASP A 416 5.37 -20.73 -2.71
CA ASP A 416 6.48 -20.52 -1.75
C ASP A 416 7.59 -19.60 -2.29
N MET A 417 7.69 -19.52 -3.63
CA MET A 417 8.52 -18.62 -4.41
C MET A 417 8.59 -17.18 -3.89
N TRP A 418 7.54 -16.67 -3.25
CA TRP A 418 7.43 -15.26 -2.82
C TRP A 418 7.46 -15.04 -1.30
N GLN A 419 7.79 -16.05 -0.49
CA GLN A 419 8.01 -15.90 0.96
C GLN A 419 9.39 -15.27 1.31
N ALA A 420 9.88 -14.34 0.48
CA ALA A 420 11.20 -13.72 0.63
C ALA A 420 11.22 -12.66 1.77
N ALA A 421 11.35 -13.14 3.01
CA ALA A 421 11.61 -12.31 4.20
C ALA A 421 13.01 -11.63 4.19
N VAL A 422 13.82 -11.94 3.17
CA VAL A 422 15.12 -11.36 2.82
C VAL A 422 14.94 -10.34 1.69
N THR A 423 15.59 -9.19 1.82
CA THR A 423 15.61 -8.13 0.81
C THR A 423 16.78 -8.38 -0.15
N PRO A 424 16.58 -8.57 -1.46
CA PRO A 424 17.67 -8.88 -2.39
C PRO A 424 18.76 -7.79 -2.40
N ARG A 425 20.01 -8.19 -2.59
CA ARG A 425 21.16 -7.27 -2.63
C ARG A 425 21.06 -6.23 -3.74
N GLU A 426 20.44 -6.53 -4.86
CA GLU A 426 20.08 -5.56 -5.91
C GLU A 426 19.27 -4.39 -5.35
N VAL A 427 18.30 -4.66 -4.48
CA VAL A 427 17.39 -3.65 -3.90
C VAL A 427 18.12 -2.75 -2.90
N ILE A 428 19.02 -3.35 -2.12
CA ILE A 428 19.89 -2.62 -1.18
C ILE A 428 20.89 -1.75 -1.96
N SER A 429 21.39 -2.25 -3.08
CA SER A 429 22.35 -1.55 -3.95
C SER A 429 21.70 -0.42 -4.73
N ASP A 430 20.52 -0.65 -5.32
CA ASP A 430 19.66 0.38 -5.91
C ASP A 430 19.35 1.49 -4.89
N PHE A 431 19.04 1.14 -3.65
CA PHE A 431 18.84 2.13 -2.58
C PHE A 431 20.10 2.93 -2.27
N MET A 432 21.28 2.32 -2.28
CA MET A 432 22.53 3.06 -2.08
C MET A 432 22.83 4.02 -3.23
N ARG A 433 22.66 3.60 -4.49
CA ARG A 433 22.83 4.47 -5.66
C ARG A 433 21.84 5.64 -5.62
N ALA A 434 20.57 5.37 -5.33
CA ALA A 434 19.54 6.39 -5.20
C ALA A 434 19.80 7.33 -3.99
N ALA A 435 20.25 6.80 -2.85
CA ALA A 435 20.60 7.59 -1.68
C ALA A 435 21.81 8.53 -1.92
N ILE A 436 22.75 8.13 -2.78
CA ILE A 436 23.84 9.00 -3.22
C ILE A 436 23.31 10.04 -4.22
N ARG A 437 22.59 9.62 -5.28
CA ARG A 437 22.07 10.52 -6.33
C ARG A 437 21.13 11.61 -5.79
N THR A 438 20.33 11.33 -4.75
CA THR A 438 19.38 12.30 -4.17
C THR A 438 19.84 12.91 -2.85
N ASP A 439 21.15 12.94 -2.57
CA ASP A 439 21.79 13.40 -1.31
C ASP A 439 20.98 13.06 -0.04
N LEU A 440 20.70 11.77 0.16
CA LEU A 440 19.90 11.32 1.29
C LEU A 440 20.72 11.47 2.58
N MET A 441 20.17 12.20 3.56
CA MET A 441 20.80 12.37 4.88
C MET A 441 21.28 11.03 5.46
N VAL A 442 22.59 10.93 5.72
CA VAL A 442 23.26 9.67 6.12
C VAL A 442 22.57 8.90 7.26
N PRO A 443 22.05 9.53 8.34
CA PRO A 443 21.31 8.80 9.37
C PRO A 443 20.06 8.07 8.83
N THR A 444 19.40 8.62 7.83
CA THR A 444 18.24 8.01 7.14
C THR A 444 18.68 6.94 6.14
N THR A 445 19.82 7.10 5.47
CA THR A 445 20.45 6.04 4.65
C THR A 445 20.78 4.83 5.53
N VAL A 446 21.55 5.04 6.59
CA VAL A 446 21.99 4.01 7.55
C VAL A 446 20.79 3.33 8.22
N GLN A 447 19.76 4.08 8.65
CA GLN A 447 18.57 3.50 9.27
C GLN A 447 17.85 2.50 8.33
N GLN A 448 17.73 2.82 7.04
CA GLN A 448 17.02 1.97 6.08
C GLN A 448 17.91 0.81 5.61
N VAL A 449 19.20 1.05 5.36
CA VAL A 449 20.20 -0.02 5.10
C VAL A 449 20.20 -1.04 6.23
N LEU A 450 20.28 -0.61 7.50
CA LEU A 450 20.31 -1.52 8.66
C LEU A 450 19.00 -2.27 8.90
N ARG A 451 17.92 -1.90 8.21
CA ARG A 451 16.64 -2.60 8.22
C ARG A 451 16.53 -3.60 7.06
N MET A 452 16.83 -3.18 5.82
CA MET A 452 16.85 -4.08 4.67
C MET A 452 17.95 -5.13 4.77
N ALA A 453 19.17 -4.72 5.10
CA ALA A 453 20.33 -5.59 5.24
C ALA A 453 20.34 -6.44 6.53
N ARG A 454 19.24 -6.44 7.32
CA ARG A 454 19.14 -7.06 8.66
C ARG A 454 19.51 -8.54 8.75
N LEU A 455 19.44 -9.26 7.63
CA LEU A 455 19.78 -10.68 7.57
C LEU A 455 21.25 -10.92 7.16
N TYR A 456 21.88 -9.96 6.48
CA TYR A 456 23.25 -10.06 5.95
C TYR A 456 24.33 -9.52 6.90
N VAL A 457 24.00 -8.49 7.69
CA VAL A 457 24.97 -7.83 8.59
C VAL A 457 25.01 -8.47 9.98
N SER A 458 26.21 -8.76 10.46
CA SER A 458 26.48 -9.18 11.84
C SER A 458 26.25 -8.04 12.85
N PRO A 459 26.20 -8.31 14.17
CA PRO A 459 26.12 -7.26 15.19
C PRO A 459 27.30 -6.27 15.15
N ALA A 460 28.50 -6.72 14.79
CA ALA A 460 29.68 -5.88 14.66
C ALA A 460 29.59 -4.94 13.45
N GLU A 461 29.28 -5.49 12.26
CA GLU A 461 29.06 -4.72 11.03
C GLU A 461 27.91 -3.72 11.20
N ARG A 462 26.81 -4.12 11.86
CA ARG A 462 25.69 -3.22 12.24
C ARG A 462 26.15 -2.03 13.09
N SER A 463 27.05 -2.29 14.05
CA SER A 463 27.57 -1.26 14.96
C SER A 463 28.53 -0.32 14.23
N HIS A 464 29.36 -0.85 13.33
CA HIS A 464 30.23 -0.06 12.46
C HIS A 464 29.42 0.85 11.52
N LEU A 465 28.45 0.30 10.79
CA LEU A 465 27.55 1.05 9.88
C LEU A 465 26.82 2.21 10.58
N ALA A 466 26.46 2.06 11.86
CA ALA A 466 25.84 3.12 12.68
C ALA A 466 26.79 4.30 13.00
N LEU A 467 28.10 4.10 12.93
CA LEU A 467 29.13 5.11 13.18
C LEU A 467 29.54 5.89 11.91
N LEU A 468 29.10 5.47 10.73
CA LEU A 468 29.45 6.11 9.46
C LEU A 468 28.78 7.48 9.26
N ARG A 469 29.42 8.34 8.46
CA ARG A 469 29.09 9.78 8.35
C ARG A 469 29.01 10.31 6.92
N SER A 470 29.18 9.48 5.89
CA SER A 470 28.94 9.82 4.48
C SER A 470 28.27 8.64 3.77
N ASN A 471 27.41 8.89 2.76
CA ASN A 471 26.81 7.80 1.98
C ASN A 471 27.88 6.96 1.24
N LEU A 472 28.99 7.57 0.84
CA LEU A 472 30.16 6.87 0.27
C LEU A 472 30.80 5.89 1.27
N SER A 473 30.99 6.28 2.53
CA SER A 473 31.50 5.33 3.53
C SER A 473 30.55 4.16 3.78
N VAL A 474 29.23 4.39 3.71
CA VAL A 474 28.21 3.33 3.78
C VAL A 474 28.27 2.40 2.56
N LEU A 475 28.49 2.95 1.36
CA LEU A 475 28.68 2.17 0.14
C LEU A 475 29.93 1.26 0.24
N ASN A 476 31.08 1.83 0.60
CA ASN A 476 32.33 1.07 0.73
C ASN A 476 32.19 -0.06 1.77
N ALA A 477 31.59 0.22 2.93
CA ALA A 477 31.32 -0.81 3.93
C ALA A 477 30.39 -1.92 3.39
N LEU A 478 29.36 -1.59 2.60
CA LEU A 478 28.49 -2.60 1.98
C LEU A 478 29.19 -3.40 0.87
N GLN A 479 30.20 -2.85 0.20
CA GLN A 479 31.07 -3.57 -0.73
C GLN A 479 32.00 -4.54 0.01
N GLU A 480 32.64 -4.11 1.10
CA GLU A 480 33.46 -4.97 1.99
C GLU A 480 32.62 -6.10 2.63
N ILE A 481 31.35 -5.83 2.95
CA ILE A 481 30.37 -6.80 3.46
C ILE A 481 29.77 -7.64 2.30
N GLY A 482 30.08 -7.37 1.03
CA GLY A 482 29.57 -8.11 -0.13
C GLY A 482 28.04 -8.05 -0.30
N VAL A 483 27.41 -7.05 0.31
CA VAL A 483 25.97 -6.76 0.23
C VAL A 483 25.68 -5.81 -0.93
N TYR A 484 26.64 -4.96 -1.31
CA TYR A 484 26.56 -4.23 -2.56
C TYR A 484 26.86 -5.13 -3.75
N VAL A 485 26.09 -4.98 -4.83
CA VAL A 485 26.27 -5.61 -6.15
C VAL A 485 26.11 -4.54 -7.23
N GLU A 486 26.63 -4.80 -8.43
CA GLU A 486 26.45 -3.89 -9.58
C GLU A 486 25.12 -4.11 -10.32
N SER A 487 24.51 -5.29 -10.17
CA SER A 487 23.16 -5.59 -10.64
C SER A 487 22.10 -4.71 -9.95
N GLY A 488 20.98 -4.46 -10.64
CA GLY A 488 19.86 -3.69 -10.11
C GLY A 488 18.96 -3.10 -11.18
N ARG A 489 18.10 -2.14 -10.78
CA ARG A 489 17.16 -1.41 -11.65
C ARG A 489 17.47 0.08 -11.73
N ILE A 490 18.28 0.60 -10.82
CA ILE A 490 18.74 1.99 -10.79
C ILE A 490 20.19 1.99 -11.29
N ALA A 491 20.44 2.61 -12.44
CA ALA A 491 21.77 2.63 -13.05
C ALA A 491 22.83 3.18 -12.08
N CYS A 492 24.02 2.57 -12.11
CA CYS A 492 25.22 3.17 -11.53
C CYS A 492 25.75 4.23 -12.50
N GLU A 493 26.14 5.38 -11.96
CA GLU A 493 26.75 6.53 -12.63
C GLU A 493 28.03 6.88 -11.87
#